data_AF-A0A553KSJ4-F1
#
_entry.id   AF-A0A553KSJ4-F1
#
_cell.length_a   1.000
_cell.length_b   1.000
_cell.length_c   1.000
_cell.angle_alpha   90.00
_cell.angle_beta   90.00
_cell.angle_gamma   90.00
#
_symmetry.space_group_name_H-M   'P 1'
#
loop_
_entity.id
_entity.type
_entity.pdbx_description
1 polymer ?
#
loop_
_entity_poly.entity_id
_entity_poly.type
_entity_poly.pdbx_seq_one_letter_code
_entity_poly.pdbx_strand_id
1 'polypeptide(L)'
;MRDVKHRYRGLPPRTPEMLYNIVRKFYRGAVSHYDVIQEKKADVREAWLRRRECGSDQELRQAMTTLFLEFHLYVTCWLQIEMALYRLARQDERQAEVMERFRETLEKHVKVRELLDETEACVQAQWQHDGPGLACVERDGYRFGDVTFTVDEQSLQDLHALYAAIMAAREANPPAAPTVSG
;
A
#
# COMPACT_ATOMS: atom_id res chain seq x y z
N MET A 1 12.63 9.55 1.38
CA MET A 1 11.85 8.37 0.94
C MET A 1 12.82 7.47 0.17
N ARG A 2 12.90 6.15 0.44
CA ARG A 2 13.89 5.27 -0.22
C ARG A 2 13.36 4.79 -1.56
N ASP A 3 14.25 4.68 -2.56
CA ASP A 3 13.98 4.06 -3.86
C ASP A 3 13.58 2.58 -3.70
N VAL A 4 12.47 2.18 -4.34
CA VAL A 4 11.93 0.82 -4.37
C VAL A 4 12.94 -0.19 -4.90
N LYS A 5 13.78 0.19 -5.89
CA LYS A 5 14.80 -0.69 -6.50
C LYS A 5 15.92 -1.08 -5.55
N HIS A 6 16.14 -0.29 -4.50
CA HIS A 6 17.21 -0.50 -3.52
C HIS A 6 16.69 -0.66 -2.10
N ARG A 7 15.39 -0.94 -1.94
CA ARG A 7 14.70 -0.97 -0.64
C ARG A 7 15.36 -1.86 0.42
N TYR A 8 16.00 -2.97 0.02
CA TYR A 8 16.69 -3.87 0.96
C TYR A 8 18.16 -3.51 1.24
N ARG A 9 18.77 -2.58 0.50
CA ARG A 9 20.19 -2.23 0.65
C ARG A 9 20.39 -1.24 1.81
N GLY A 10 21.47 -1.43 2.58
CA GLY A 10 21.87 -0.51 3.65
C GLY A 10 20.78 -0.27 4.70
N LEU A 11 20.02 -1.32 5.06
CA LEU A 11 19.01 -1.21 6.11
C LEU A 11 19.71 -1.17 7.48
N PRO A 12 19.45 -0.16 8.32
CA PRO A 12 20.10 -0.07 9.63
C PRO A 12 19.69 -1.28 10.49
N PRO A 13 20.59 -1.81 11.33
CA PRO A 13 20.26 -2.91 12.23
C PRO A 13 19.08 -2.50 13.14
N ARG A 14 18.16 -3.42 13.36
CA ARG A 14 16.96 -3.27 14.21
C ARG A 14 16.67 -4.64 14.81
N THR A 15 16.23 -4.64 16.07
CA THR A 15 15.78 -5.85 16.76
C THR A 15 14.46 -6.33 16.17
N PRO A 16 14.09 -7.62 16.35
CA PRO A 16 12.77 -8.12 15.98
C PRO A 16 11.62 -7.28 16.55
N GLU A 17 11.71 -6.87 17.82
CA GLU A 17 10.68 -6.04 18.46
C GLU A 17 10.48 -4.69 17.76
N MET A 18 11.58 -4.03 17.37
CA MET A 18 11.50 -2.80 16.58
C MET A 18 10.83 -3.05 15.22
N LEU A 19 11.07 -4.20 14.59
CA LEU A 19 10.45 -4.56 13.31
C LEU A 19 8.95 -4.81 13.46
N TYR A 20 8.51 -5.51 14.50
CA TYR A 20 7.08 -5.66 14.80
C TYR A 20 6.41 -4.31 15.12
N ASN A 21 7.11 -3.40 15.78
CA ASN A 21 6.58 -2.05 16.03
C ASN A 21 6.42 -1.24 14.75
N ILE A 22 7.31 -1.40 13.75
CA ILE A 22 7.13 -0.84 12.40
C ILE A 22 5.87 -1.42 11.76
N VAL A 23 5.75 -2.75 11.73
CA VAL A 23 4.58 -3.44 11.14
C VAL A 23 3.29 -2.90 11.76
N ARG A 24 3.20 -2.85 13.09
CA ARG A 24 2.02 -2.30 13.80
C ARG A 24 1.74 -0.84 13.45
N LYS A 25 2.78 0.00 13.41
CA LYS A 25 2.64 1.43 13.09
C LYS A 25 2.06 1.63 11.69
N PHE A 26 2.64 0.97 10.69
CA PHE A 26 2.23 1.16 9.31
C PHE A 26 0.94 0.41 8.96
N TYR A 27 0.64 -0.69 9.65
CA TYR A 27 -0.69 -1.30 9.61
C TYR A 27 -1.77 -0.31 10.04
N ARG A 28 -1.61 0.34 11.21
CA ARG A 28 -2.55 1.36 11.68
C ARG A 28 -2.65 2.55 10.72
N GLY A 29 -1.52 2.97 10.15
CA GLY A 29 -1.48 4.01 9.13
C GLY A 29 -2.31 3.64 7.90
N ALA A 30 -2.07 2.46 7.32
CA ALA A 30 -2.81 1.99 6.15
C ALA A 30 -4.31 1.84 6.41
N VAL A 31 -4.71 1.34 7.59
CA VAL A 31 -6.12 1.30 8.00
C VAL A 31 -6.70 2.73 8.08
N SER A 32 -5.98 3.68 8.67
CA SER A 32 -6.44 5.08 8.76
C SER A 32 -6.58 5.77 7.40
N HIS A 33 -5.74 5.44 6.42
CA HIS A 33 -5.86 6.00 5.06
C HIS A 33 -7.03 5.41 4.28
N TYR A 34 -7.54 4.23 4.65
CA TYR A 34 -8.64 3.59 3.92
C TYR A 34 -9.87 4.50 3.82
N ASP A 35 -10.32 5.06 4.95
CA ASP A 35 -11.51 5.92 4.99
C ASP A 35 -11.30 7.21 4.20
N VAL A 36 -10.11 7.82 4.32
CA VAL A 36 -9.73 9.02 3.55
C VAL A 36 -9.75 8.72 2.06
N ILE A 37 -9.27 7.55 1.64
CA ILE A 37 -9.31 7.14 0.24
C ILE A 37 -10.76 6.98 -0.25
N GLN A 38 -11.65 6.39 0.56
CA GLN A 38 -13.07 6.29 0.17
C GLN A 38 -13.70 7.67 -0.01
N GLU A 39 -13.38 8.63 0.87
CA GLU A 39 -13.78 10.03 0.71
C GLU A 39 -13.25 10.62 -0.61
N LYS A 40 -11.97 10.42 -0.92
CA LYS A 40 -11.36 10.97 -2.16
C LYS A 40 -11.86 10.30 -3.42
N LYS A 41 -12.27 9.03 -3.36
CA LYS A 41 -12.99 8.37 -4.46
C LYS A 41 -14.35 9.02 -4.71
N ALA A 42 -15.08 9.37 -3.64
CA ALA A 42 -16.32 10.13 -3.76
C ALA A 42 -16.09 11.51 -4.39
N ASP A 43 -15.07 12.25 -3.96
CA ASP A 43 -14.69 13.55 -4.55
C ASP A 43 -14.39 13.43 -6.06
N VAL A 44 -13.63 12.41 -6.47
CA VAL A 44 -13.33 12.14 -7.89
C VAL A 44 -14.61 11.83 -8.67
N ARG A 45 -15.51 11.00 -8.12
CA ARG A 45 -16.77 10.65 -8.76
C ARG A 45 -17.67 11.87 -8.94
N GLU A 46 -17.75 12.74 -7.94
CA GLU A 46 -18.49 13.99 -8.02
C GLU A 46 -17.92 14.92 -9.08
N ALA A 47 -16.60 15.14 -9.10
CA ALA A 47 -15.94 15.96 -10.11
C ALA A 47 -16.15 15.39 -11.53
N TRP A 48 -16.15 14.06 -11.69
CA TRP A 48 -16.42 13.41 -12.97
C TRP A 48 -17.87 13.60 -13.44
N LEU A 49 -18.84 13.59 -12.53
CA LEU A 49 -20.23 13.89 -12.85
C LEU A 49 -20.42 15.36 -13.24
N ARG A 50 -19.87 16.30 -12.45
CA ARG A 50 -19.96 17.75 -12.73
C ARG A 50 -19.27 18.14 -14.04
N ARG A 51 -18.18 17.46 -14.39
CA ARG A 51 -17.49 17.67 -15.68
C ARG A 51 -18.42 17.54 -16.89
N ARG A 52 -19.42 16.66 -16.82
CA ARG A 52 -20.43 16.51 -17.89
C ARG A 52 -21.29 17.77 -18.07
N GLU A 53 -21.38 18.61 -17.05
CA GLU A 53 -22.20 19.82 -17.02
C GLU A 53 -21.38 21.08 -17.35
N CYS A 54 -20.15 21.19 -16.84
CA CYS A 54 -19.32 22.39 -16.97
C CYS A 54 -18.19 22.31 -18.02
N GLY A 55 -17.87 21.10 -18.52
CA GLY A 55 -16.87 20.88 -19.56
C GLY A 55 -15.40 21.09 -19.15
N SER A 56 -15.12 21.39 -17.88
CA SER A 56 -13.76 21.61 -17.37
C SER A 56 -13.13 20.34 -16.79
N ASP A 57 -11.96 19.96 -17.31
CA ASP A 57 -11.18 18.81 -16.81
C ASP A 57 -10.39 19.14 -15.53
N GLN A 58 -10.25 20.42 -15.18
CA GLN A 58 -9.32 20.86 -14.13
C GLN A 58 -9.71 20.32 -12.75
N GLU A 59 -10.99 20.40 -12.39
CA GLU A 59 -11.48 19.90 -11.09
C GLU A 59 -11.29 18.39 -10.96
N LEU A 60 -11.59 17.64 -12.03
CA LEU A 60 -11.40 16.19 -12.05
C LEU A 60 -9.92 15.80 -11.95
N ARG A 61 -9.04 16.52 -12.67
CA ARG A 61 -7.59 16.32 -12.57
C ARG A 61 -7.10 16.55 -11.15
N GLN A 62 -7.53 17.63 -10.51
CA GLN A 62 -7.15 17.94 -9.14
C GLN A 62 -7.64 16.88 -8.14
N ALA A 63 -8.88 16.42 -8.30
CA ALA A 63 -9.44 15.36 -7.47
C ALA A 63 -8.67 14.04 -7.64
N MET A 64 -8.37 13.64 -8.89
CA MET A 64 -7.61 12.42 -9.18
C MET A 64 -6.17 12.50 -8.67
N THR A 65 -5.51 13.66 -8.81
CA THR A 65 -4.19 13.89 -8.21
C THR A 65 -4.23 13.68 -6.70
N THR A 66 -5.23 14.25 -6.02
CA THR A 66 -5.40 14.08 -4.58
C THR A 66 -5.62 12.60 -4.20
N LEU A 67 -6.49 11.89 -4.93
CA LEU A 67 -6.70 10.46 -4.72
C LEU A 67 -5.40 9.65 -4.91
N PHE A 68 -4.60 9.96 -5.93
CA PHE A 68 -3.35 9.24 -6.20
C PHE A 68 -2.27 9.53 -5.16
N LEU A 69 -2.26 10.73 -4.56
CA LEU A 69 -1.43 11.03 -3.40
C LEU A 69 -1.86 10.19 -2.18
N GLU A 70 -3.16 10.00 -1.95
CA GLU A 70 -3.62 9.11 -0.87
C GLU A 70 -3.30 7.64 -1.14
N PHE A 71 -3.41 7.18 -2.40
CA PHE A 71 -2.89 5.87 -2.79
C PHE A 71 -1.39 5.76 -2.50
N HIS A 72 -0.60 6.80 -2.82
CA HIS A 72 0.85 6.84 -2.60
C HIS A 72 1.19 6.67 -1.11
N LEU A 73 0.46 7.31 -0.21
CA LEU A 73 0.60 7.15 1.24
C LEU A 73 0.20 5.75 1.71
N TYR A 74 -0.91 5.22 1.22
CA TYR A 74 -1.36 3.86 1.54
C TYR A 74 -0.35 2.79 1.11
N VAL A 75 0.12 2.81 -0.14
CA VAL A 75 1.11 1.84 -0.63
C VAL A 75 2.50 2.05 -0.02
N THR A 76 2.81 3.25 0.50
CA THR A 76 4.01 3.46 1.33
C THR A 76 3.94 2.66 2.62
N CYS A 77 2.77 2.60 3.26
CA CYS A 77 2.59 1.79 4.46
C CYS A 77 2.84 0.31 4.16
N TRP A 78 2.31 -0.20 3.04
CA TRP A 78 2.61 -1.55 2.56
C TRP A 78 4.10 -1.79 2.34
N LEU A 79 4.81 -0.87 1.66
CA LEU A 79 6.26 -0.97 1.48
C LEU A 79 7.01 -1.05 2.82
N GLN A 80 6.61 -0.27 3.83
CA GLN A 80 7.25 -0.30 5.14
C GLN A 80 6.99 -1.61 5.90
N ILE A 81 5.79 -2.18 5.75
CA ILE A 81 5.45 -3.50 6.29
C ILE A 81 6.28 -4.58 5.59
N GLU A 82 6.33 -4.56 4.26
CA GLU A 82 7.12 -5.49 3.43
C GLU A 82 8.58 -5.49 3.83
N MET A 83 9.21 -4.31 3.91
CA MET A 83 10.62 -4.19 4.31
C MET A 83 10.90 -4.67 5.74
N ALA A 84 9.94 -4.48 6.66
CA ALA A 84 10.06 -5.01 8.01
C ALA A 84 9.93 -6.53 8.03
N LEU A 85 8.96 -7.07 7.29
CA LEU A 85 8.71 -8.50 7.15
C LEU A 85 9.89 -9.22 6.49
N TYR A 86 10.47 -8.67 5.42
CA TYR A 86 11.69 -9.21 4.80
C TYR A 86 12.83 -9.40 5.80
N ARG A 87 13.00 -8.44 6.72
CA ARG A 87 14.05 -8.51 7.73
C ARG A 87 13.73 -9.52 8.84
N LEU A 88 12.46 -9.69 9.18
CA LEU A 88 11.98 -10.72 10.10
C LEU A 88 12.17 -12.11 9.48
N ALA A 89 11.79 -12.29 8.20
CA ALA A 89 11.94 -13.53 7.44
C ALA A 89 13.39 -14.01 7.34
N ARG A 90 14.36 -13.09 7.31
CA ARG A 90 15.80 -13.43 7.36
C ARG A 90 16.28 -13.98 8.71
N GLN A 91 15.46 -13.87 9.75
CA GLN A 91 15.80 -14.24 11.14
C GLN A 91 14.88 -15.36 11.66
N ASP A 92 13.71 -15.58 11.05
CA ASP A 92 12.67 -16.51 11.48
C ASP A 92 11.98 -17.13 10.27
N GLU A 93 12.08 -18.45 10.12
CA GLU A 93 11.50 -19.21 8.99
C GLU A 93 9.97 -19.05 8.91
N ARG A 94 9.28 -18.91 10.03
CA ARG A 94 7.82 -18.73 10.04
C ARG A 94 7.42 -17.38 9.45
N GLN A 95 8.24 -16.37 9.67
CA GLN A 95 8.06 -15.06 9.04
C GLN A 95 8.38 -15.12 7.54
N ALA A 96 9.31 -16.00 7.12
CA ALA A 96 9.55 -16.27 5.71
C ALA A 96 8.35 -16.94 5.04
N GLU A 97 7.69 -17.89 5.71
CA GLU A 97 6.45 -18.50 5.21
C GLU A 97 5.32 -17.47 5.05
N VAL A 98 5.17 -16.54 6.01
CA VAL A 98 4.22 -15.43 5.87
C VAL A 98 4.59 -14.55 4.67
N MET A 99 5.86 -14.20 4.50
CA MET A 99 6.30 -13.39 3.36
C MET A 99 6.01 -14.07 2.02
N GLU A 100 6.25 -15.38 1.92
CA GLU A 100 5.97 -16.15 0.71
C GLU A 100 4.48 -16.19 0.41
N ARG A 101 3.66 -16.51 1.42
CA ARG A 101 2.19 -16.59 1.29
C ARG A 101 1.57 -15.30 0.75
N PHE A 102 2.11 -14.14 1.13
CA PHE A 102 1.59 -12.83 0.74
C PHE A 102 2.42 -12.14 -0.36
N ARG A 103 3.35 -12.87 -1.00
CA ARG A 103 4.29 -12.32 -2.00
C ARG A 103 3.58 -11.52 -3.09
N GLU A 104 2.57 -12.09 -3.72
CA GLU A 104 1.85 -11.44 -4.83
C GLU A 104 1.20 -10.12 -4.40
N THR A 105 0.52 -10.12 -3.24
CA THR A 105 -0.10 -8.92 -2.67
C THR A 105 0.94 -7.86 -2.33
N LEU A 106 2.06 -8.24 -1.71
CA LEU A 106 3.15 -7.33 -1.38
C LEU A 106 3.78 -6.72 -2.64
N GLU A 107 4.07 -7.54 -3.65
CA GLU A 107 4.67 -7.10 -4.91
C GLU A 107 3.75 -6.16 -5.70
N LYS A 108 2.44 -6.42 -5.73
CA LYS A 108 1.45 -5.50 -6.34
C LYS A 108 1.57 -4.09 -5.75
N HIS A 109 1.57 -3.98 -4.42
CA HIS A 109 1.65 -2.68 -3.75
C HIS A 109 3.02 -2.01 -3.94
N VAL A 110 4.11 -2.77 -3.92
CA VAL A 110 5.47 -2.25 -4.16
C VAL A 110 5.64 -1.72 -5.58
N LYS A 111 5.07 -2.39 -6.60
CA LYS A 111 5.09 -1.91 -7.99
C LYS A 111 4.31 -0.61 -8.16
N VAL A 112 3.08 -0.57 -7.64
CA VAL A 112 2.23 0.64 -7.70
C VAL A 112 2.90 1.81 -6.97
N ARG A 113 3.58 1.52 -5.86
CA ARG A 113 4.35 2.51 -5.11
C ARG A 113 5.45 3.19 -5.92
N GLU A 114 6.21 2.42 -6.70
CA GLU A 114 7.27 2.95 -7.55
C GLU A 114 6.69 3.91 -8.61
N LEU A 115 5.56 3.55 -9.20
CA LEU A 115 4.93 4.34 -10.25
C LEU A 115 4.32 5.65 -9.71
N LEU A 116 3.73 5.61 -8.52
CA LEU A 116 3.08 6.77 -7.91
C LEU A 116 4.05 7.89 -7.49
N ASP A 117 5.37 7.67 -7.51
CA ASP A 117 6.35 8.75 -7.29
C ASP A 117 6.22 9.88 -8.34
N GLU A 118 5.69 9.57 -9.53
CA GLU A 118 5.34 10.54 -10.56
C GLU A 118 3.82 10.69 -10.66
N THR A 119 3.18 11.11 -9.56
CA THR A 119 1.70 11.16 -9.44
C THR A 119 1.02 11.89 -10.61
N GLU A 120 1.52 13.06 -11.01
CA GLU A 120 0.96 13.82 -12.14
C GLU A 120 1.03 13.05 -13.46
N ALA A 121 2.14 12.33 -13.70
CA ALA A 121 2.30 11.48 -14.87
C ALA A 121 1.30 10.30 -14.84
N CYS A 122 1.07 9.70 -13.67
CA CYS A 122 0.06 8.66 -13.51
C CYS A 122 -1.36 9.17 -13.82
N VAL A 123 -1.71 10.38 -13.37
CA VAL A 123 -3.00 11.02 -13.69
C VAL A 123 -3.09 11.21 -15.21
N GLN A 124 -2.09 11.80 -15.84
CA GLN A 124 -2.08 12.02 -17.29
C GLN A 124 -2.19 10.70 -18.08
N ALA A 125 -1.55 9.63 -17.61
CA ALA A 125 -1.63 8.31 -18.22
C ALA A 125 -3.06 7.73 -18.23
N GLN A 126 -3.90 8.06 -17.23
CA GLN A 126 -5.31 7.65 -17.24
C GLN A 126 -6.07 8.25 -18.43
N TRP A 127 -5.87 9.55 -18.70
CA TRP A 127 -6.49 10.22 -19.86
C TRP A 127 -5.99 9.66 -21.19
N GLN A 128 -4.70 9.34 -21.28
CA GLN A 128 -4.14 8.75 -22.50
C GLN A 128 -4.73 7.37 -22.80
N HIS A 129 -5.00 6.59 -21.76
CA HIS A 129 -5.51 5.23 -21.90
C HIS A 129 -7.03 5.17 -22.08
N ASP A 130 -7.80 5.80 -21.19
CA ASP A 130 -9.26 5.72 -21.17
C ASP A 130 -9.94 6.82 -22.00
N GLY A 131 -9.14 7.76 -22.54
CA GLY A 131 -9.64 8.89 -23.30
C GLY A 131 -10.48 9.84 -22.44
N PRO A 132 -11.31 10.68 -23.08
CA PRO A 132 -12.13 11.67 -22.37
C PRO A 132 -13.22 11.02 -21.50
N GLY A 133 -13.55 9.74 -21.68
CA GLY A 133 -14.56 9.05 -20.88
C GLY A 133 -14.09 8.72 -19.45
N LEU A 134 -12.78 8.47 -19.26
CA LEU A 134 -12.18 8.05 -17.99
C LEU A 134 -12.94 6.90 -17.31
N ALA A 135 -13.04 5.77 -18.02
CA ALA A 135 -13.71 4.57 -17.55
C ALA A 135 -13.13 4.04 -16.21
N CYS A 136 -11.87 4.34 -15.88
CA CYS A 136 -11.25 4.05 -14.60
C CYS A 136 -12.01 4.64 -13.40
N VAL A 137 -12.60 5.83 -13.53
CA VAL A 137 -13.38 6.46 -12.46
C VAL A 137 -14.70 5.73 -12.25
N GLU A 138 -15.37 5.34 -13.34
CA GLU A 138 -16.63 4.59 -13.27
C GLU A 138 -16.44 3.19 -12.66
N ARG A 139 -15.35 2.51 -13.02
CA ARG A 139 -15.04 1.15 -12.57
C ARG A 139 -14.28 1.11 -11.24
N ASP A 140 -13.90 2.27 -10.70
CA ASP A 140 -13.00 2.39 -9.54
C ASP A 140 -11.73 1.52 -9.68
N GLY A 141 -11.09 1.59 -10.85
CA GLY A 141 -9.93 0.76 -11.19
C GLY A 141 -8.94 1.55 -12.04
N TYR A 142 -7.84 1.98 -11.42
CA TYR A 142 -6.86 2.89 -12.01
C TYR A 142 -5.64 2.13 -12.50
N ARG A 143 -5.11 2.50 -13.66
CA ARG A 143 -4.01 1.77 -14.30
C ARG A 143 -2.67 2.38 -13.94
N PHE A 144 -1.80 1.60 -13.31
CA PHE A 144 -0.41 1.95 -13.04
C PHE A 144 0.47 0.93 -13.77
N GLY A 145 0.96 1.32 -14.95
CA GLY A 145 1.72 0.41 -15.82
C GLY A 145 0.87 -0.76 -16.32
N ASP A 146 1.24 -1.97 -15.95
CA ASP A 146 0.51 -3.22 -16.20
C ASP A 146 -0.47 -3.61 -15.07
N VAL A 147 -0.48 -2.86 -13.96
CA VAL A 147 -1.32 -3.15 -12.80
C VAL A 147 -2.58 -2.28 -12.82
N THR A 148 -3.75 -2.92 -12.69
CA THR A 148 -4.97 -2.21 -12.27
C THR A 148 -5.04 -2.22 -10.75
N PHE A 149 -5.21 -1.04 -10.16
CA PHE A 149 -5.15 -0.84 -8.72
C PHE A 149 -6.31 0.01 -8.22
N THR A 150 -6.78 -0.34 -7.04
CA THR A 150 -7.71 0.43 -6.24
C THR A 150 -7.58 -0.01 -4.78
N VAL A 151 -8.12 0.78 -3.86
CA VAL A 151 -8.20 0.43 -2.44
C VAL A 151 -9.68 0.28 -2.06
N ASP A 152 -10.15 -0.95 -2.04
CA ASP A 152 -11.50 -1.37 -1.69
C ASP A 152 -11.51 -2.24 -0.43
N GLU A 153 -12.66 -2.80 -0.09
CA GLU A 153 -12.80 -3.65 1.10
C GLU A 153 -11.86 -4.87 1.05
N GLN A 154 -11.61 -5.43 -0.14
CA GLN A 154 -10.66 -6.54 -0.30
C GLN A 154 -9.24 -6.10 0.06
N SER A 155 -8.80 -4.91 -0.38
CA SER A 155 -7.50 -4.35 0.03
C SER A 155 -7.37 -4.20 1.54
N LEU A 156 -8.46 -3.87 2.26
CA LEU A 156 -8.46 -3.81 3.72
C LEU A 156 -8.41 -5.21 4.37
N GLN A 157 -9.16 -6.17 3.83
CA GLN A 157 -9.13 -7.56 4.27
C GLN A 157 -7.75 -8.20 4.09
N ASP A 158 -7.10 -7.96 2.95
CA ASP A 158 -5.74 -8.44 2.66
C ASP A 158 -4.73 -7.87 3.67
N LEU A 159 -4.86 -6.58 4.02
CA LEU A 159 -4.02 -5.93 5.03
C LEU A 159 -4.23 -6.57 6.43
N HIS A 160 -5.48 -6.81 6.82
CA HIS A 160 -5.81 -7.46 8.08
C HIS A 160 -5.25 -8.89 8.13
N ALA A 161 -5.41 -9.66 7.04
CA ALA A 161 -4.92 -11.02 6.94
C ALA A 161 -3.39 -11.08 7.05
N LEU A 162 -2.67 -10.19 6.35
CA LEU A 162 -1.22 -10.09 6.45
C LEU A 162 -0.79 -9.75 7.88
N TYR A 163 -1.38 -8.71 8.49
CA TYR A 163 -1.03 -8.30 9.85
C TYR A 163 -1.27 -9.42 10.87
N ALA A 164 -2.42 -10.09 10.79
CA ALA A 164 -2.76 -11.21 11.65
C ALA A 164 -1.77 -12.37 11.49
N ALA A 165 -1.38 -12.70 10.26
CA ALA A 165 -0.41 -13.76 9.99
C ALA A 165 0.98 -13.45 10.58
N ILE A 166 1.48 -12.22 10.42
CA ILE A 166 2.75 -11.78 11.02
C ILE A 166 2.71 -11.92 12.54
N MET A 167 1.61 -11.49 13.17
CA MET A 167 1.44 -11.52 14.62
C MET A 167 1.28 -12.95 15.16
N ALA A 168 0.55 -13.82 14.47
CA ALA A 168 0.43 -15.23 14.83
C ALA A 168 1.79 -15.95 14.76
N ALA A 169 2.58 -15.70 13.71
CA ALA A 169 3.92 -16.25 13.59
C ALA A 169 4.87 -15.78 14.72
N ARG A 170 4.68 -14.54 15.22
CA ARG A 170 5.39 -14.03 16.40
C ARG A 170 5.00 -14.78 17.68
N GLU A 171 3.71 -15.00 17.91
CA GLU A 171 3.19 -15.64 19.13
C GLU A 171 3.58 -17.11 19.23
N ALA A 172 3.70 -17.80 18.10
CA ALA A 172 4.22 -19.16 18.03
C ALA A 172 5.69 -19.29 18.51
N ASN A 173 6.40 -18.17 18.66
CA ASN A 173 7.80 -18.09 19.07
C ASN A 173 7.93 -17.38 20.43
N PRO A 174 7.54 -18.02 21.56
CA PRO A 174 7.75 -17.41 22.86
C PRO A 174 9.25 -17.19 23.09
N PRO A 175 9.66 -16.06 23.67
CA PRO A 175 11.06 -15.86 24.04
C PRO A 175 11.49 -17.01 24.96
N ALA A 176 12.70 -17.54 24.74
CA ALA A 176 13.27 -18.53 25.63
C ALA A 176 13.20 -17.98 27.07
N ALA A 177 12.57 -18.73 27.97
CA ALA A 177 12.51 -18.36 29.38
C ALA A 177 13.93 -18.11 29.90
N PRO A 178 14.16 -17.05 30.70
CA PRO A 178 15.48 -16.83 31.27
C PRO A 178 15.86 -18.06 32.10
N THR A 179 16.94 -18.74 31.70
CA THR A 179 17.58 -19.79 32.50
C THR A 179 18.03 -19.17 33.81
N VAL A 180 17.22 -19.34 34.85
CA VAL A 180 17.62 -19.07 36.23
C VAL A 180 18.66 -20.15 36.55
N SER A 181 19.95 -19.79 36.45
CA SER A 181 21.02 -20.61 36.98
C SER A 181 21.02 -20.37 38.49
N GLY A 182 20.60 -21.39 39.24
CA GLY A 182 20.71 -21.44 40.70
C GLY A 182 22.11 -21.78 41.16
#